data_AF-A0A9E6VS71-F1
#
_entry.id   AF-A0A9E6VS71-F1
#
_cell.length_a   1.000
_cell.length_b   1.000
_cell.length_c   1.000
_cell.angle_alpha   90.00
_cell.angle_beta   90.00
_cell.angle_gamma   90.00
#
_symmetry.space_group_name_H-M   'P 1'
#
loop_
_entity.id
_entity.type
_entity.pdbx_description
1 polymer ?
#
loop_
_entity_poly.entity_id
_entity_poly.type
_entity_poly.pdbx_seq_one_letter_code
_entity_poly.pdbx_strand_id
1 'polypeptide(L)'
;MTAGWCGWRIFEVCKMAFATEMSRNTNTRPVIFFVLISLFYSCGNKSLLENMPIAQEIMAEAGGKSGNLYFVTDEMPQSNKTKYYIEFNINQSSLILKDSMEKIVLASYCATQLYKRLTKDAIENNYGFNITFDNEMDPSNIKKYFFTKDGIKLAISALANADKYINHIVQGDFEGANALIDTSYFDLNRDSLNSVFKQKIGSNISKTSHFYKLYEYTKENELSSAPCFTILTIISKPNNNTTTCEFLIPVYEAEYKIINLKIH
;
A
#
# COMPACT_ATOMS: atom_id res chain seq x y z
N MET A 1 9.20 -15.35 -19.96
CA MET A 1 10.03 -15.94 -18.88
C MET A 1 11.47 -15.48 -19.07
N THR A 2 11.89 -14.39 -18.42
CA THR A 2 13.30 -14.03 -18.21
C THR A 2 13.35 -12.96 -17.11
N ALA A 3 13.01 -13.36 -15.88
CA ALA A 3 13.37 -12.60 -14.69
C ALA A 3 14.61 -13.26 -14.09
N GLY A 4 15.71 -12.51 -13.90
CA GLY A 4 16.90 -13.04 -13.23
C GLY A 4 18.26 -12.49 -13.66
N TRP A 5 18.34 -11.38 -14.40
CA TRP A 5 19.61 -11.00 -15.05
C TRP A 5 20.59 -10.15 -14.22
N CYS A 6 20.20 -9.57 -13.08
CA CYS A 6 21.14 -8.84 -12.22
C CYS A 6 21.71 -9.69 -11.07
N GLY A 7 20.88 -10.48 -10.38
CA GLY A 7 21.34 -11.30 -9.25
C GLY A 7 22.29 -12.43 -9.66
N TRP A 8 22.02 -13.10 -10.79
CA TRP A 8 22.81 -14.26 -11.22
C TRP A 8 24.18 -13.87 -11.76
N ARG A 9 24.29 -12.75 -12.49
CA ARG A 9 25.59 -12.22 -12.94
C ARG A 9 26.46 -11.74 -11.78
N ILE A 10 25.87 -11.16 -10.73
CA ILE A 10 26.63 -10.79 -9.52
C ILE A 10 27.18 -12.04 -8.81
N PHE A 11 26.39 -13.11 -8.72
CA PHE A 11 26.84 -14.37 -8.12
C PHE A 11 27.92 -15.08 -8.94
N GLU A 12 27.78 -15.12 -10.27
CA GLU A 12 28.78 -15.67 -11.21
C GLU A 12 30.08 -14.85 -11.21
N VAL A 13 29.98 -13.51 -11.18
CA VAL A 13 31.15 -12.61 -11.09
C VAL A 13 31.85 -12.78 -9.73
N CYS A 14 31.11 -12.92 -8.63
CA CYS A 14 31.68 -13.23 -7.31
C CYS A 14 32.35 -14.61 -7.29
N LYS A 15 31.77 -15.64 -7.92
CA LYS A 15 32.37 -16.98 -8.06
C LYS A 15 33.65 -16.95 -8.89
N MET A 16 33.64 -16.25 -10.05
CA MET A 16 34.83 -16.11 -10.90
C MET A 16 35.93 -15.31 -10.20
N ALA A 17 35.59 -14.23 -9.49
CA ALA A 17 36.54 -13.45 -8.72
C ALA A 17 37.18 -14.30 -7.59
N PHE A 18 36.37 -15.04 -6.81
CA PHE A 18 36.88 -15.94 -5.77
C PHE A 18 37.74 -17.08 -6.32
N ALA A 19 37.35 -17.68 -7.45
CA ALA A 19 38.11 -18.76 -8.09
C ALA A 19 39.46 -18.26 -8.66
N THR A 20 39.49 -17.05 -9.20
CA THR A 20 40.70 -16.43 -9.74
C THR A 20 41.65 -15.95 -8.63
N GLU A 21 41.13 -15.58 -7.46
CA GLU A 21 41.90 -15.05 -6.33
C GLU A 21 42.46 -16.15 -5.41
N MET A 22 41.84 -17.35 -5.37
CA MET A 22 42.49 -18.53 -4.77
C MET A 22 43.74 -18.99 -5.54
N SER A 23 43.92 -18.53 -6.79
CA SER A 23 45.05 -18.89 -7.66
C SER A 23 46.26 -17.95 -7.54
N ARG A 24 46.15 -16.76 -6.95
CA ARG A 24 47.24 -15.76 -6.94
C ARG A 24 47.48 -15.15 -5.57
N ASN A 25 48.63 -15.50 -5.00
CA ASN A 25 49.14 -14.95 -3.75
C ASN A 25 49.80 -13.57 -3.99
N THR A 26 49.01 -12.50 -4.12
CA THR A 26 49.55 -11.13 -4.19
C THR A 26 48.52 -10.09 -3.72
N ASN A 27 49.02 -8.93 -3.25
CA ASN A 27 48.36 -7.78 -2.61
C ASN A 27 47.17 -7.08 -3.34
N THR A 28 46.36 -7.78 -4.16
CA THR A 28 45.19 -7.23 -4.89
C THR A 28 43.87 -7.30 -4.14
N ARG A 29 43.82 -8.00 -3.00
CA ARG A 29 42.63 -8.18 -2.15
C ARG A 29 41.86 -6.91 -1.79
N PRO A 30 42.49 -5.76 -1.44
CA PRO A 30 41.71 -4.58 -1.07
C PRO A 30 40.99 -3.94 -2.26
N VAL A 31 41.56 -4.02 -3.48
CA VAL A 31 40.98 -3.34 -4.66
C VAL A 31 39.70 -4.02 -5.14
N ILE A 32 39.68 -5.35 -5.18
CA ILE A 32 38.48 -6.11 -5.57
C ILE A 32 37.37 -5.95 -4.52
N PHE A 33 37.74 -5.90 -3.23
CA PHE A 33 36.80 -5.63 -2.14
C PHE A 33 36.19 -4.22 -2.22
N PHE A 34 37.00 -3.19 -2.53
CA PHE A 34 36.52 -1.83 -2.74
C PHE A 34 35.62 -1.69 -3.99
N VAL A 35 35.94 -2.38 -5.09
CA VAL A 35 35.11 -2.37 -6.31
C VAL A 35 33.75 -3.04 -6.04
N LEU A 36 33.73 -4.18 -5.34
CA LEU A 36 32.49 -4.86 -4.95
C LEU A 36 31.64 -3.97 -4.02
N ILE A 37 32.24 -3.38 -2.98
CA ILE A 37 31.55 -2.43 -2.09
C ILE A 37 31.01 -1.23 -2.90
N SER A 38 31.79 -0.65 -3.81
CA SER A 38 31.34 0.48 -4.63
C SER A 38 30.17 0.14 -5.57
N LEU A 39 30.12 -1.11 -6.08
CA LEU A 39 28.97 -1.63 -6.84
C LEU A 39 27.74 -1.85 -5.94
N PHE A 40 27.93 -2.30 -4.69
CA PHE A 40 26.88 -2.34 -3.68
C PHE A 40 26.42 -0.94 -3.23
N TYR A 41 27.24 0.10 -3.39
CA TYR A 41 26.88 1.50 -3.10
C TYR A 41 26.26 2.25 -4.29
N SER A 42 26.05 1.59 -5.44
CA SER A 42 25.25 2.20 -6.51
C SER A 42 23.83 2.53 -6.00
N CYS A 43 23.26 3.65 -6.49
CA CYS A 43 22.07 4.31 -5.92
C CYS A 43 20.88 3.39 -5.59
N GLY A 44 20.71 2.26 -6.29
CA GLY A 44 19.62 1.31 -6.04
C GLY A 44 19.69 0.61 -4.67
N ASN A 45 20.90 0.31 -4.18
CA ASN A 45 21.06 -0.46 -2.94
C ASN A 45 20.99 0.39 -1.68
N LYS A 46 21.45 1.65 -1.75
CA LYS A 46 21.30 2.59 -0.63
C LYS A 46 19.83 2.84 -0.32
N SER A 47 19.04 3.11 -1.36
CA SER A 47 17.57 3.27 -1.25
C SER A 47 16.93 2.01 -0.66
N LEU A 48 17.37 0.81 -1.07
CA LEU A 48 16.86 -0.43 -0.50
C LEU A 48 17.18 -0.60 0.99
N LEU A 49 18.44 -0.43 1.39
CA LEU A 49 18.84 -0.59 2.79
C LEU A 49 18.12 0.40 3.72
N GLU A 50 17.93 1.64 3.28
CA GLU A 50 17.25 2.68 4.05
C GLU A 50 15.75 2.39 4.23
N ASN A 51 15.12 1.80 3.22
CA ASN A 51 13.68 1.54 3.21
C ASN A 51 13.28 0.16 3.77
N MET A 52 14.25 -0.73 4.00
CA MET A 52 13.93 -2.08 4.46
C MET A 52 13.32 -2.17 5.86
N PRO A 53 13.76 -1.39 6.86
CA PRO A 53 13.10 -1.37 8.17
C PRO A 53 11.63 -0.95 8.08
N ILE A 54 11.31 0.06 7.28
CA ILE A 54 9.93 0.53 7.05
C ILE A 54 9.07 -0.59 6.43
N ALA A 55 9.60 -1.27 5.42
CA ALA A 55 8.91 -2.38 4.79
C ALA A 55 8.72 -3.58 5.74
N GLN A 56 9.68 -3.86 6.64
CA GLN A 56 9.52 -4.89 7.67
C GLN A 56 8.40 -4.55 8.66
N GLU A 57 8.28 -3.27 9.06
CA GLU A 57 7.18 -2.83 9.91
C GLU A 57 5.82 -2.99 9.21
N ILE A 58 5.70 -2.53 7.96
CA ILE A 58 4.45 -2.66 7.18
C ILE A 58 4.09 -4.15 6.97
N MET A 59 5.09 -5.00 6.74
CA MET A 59 4.90 -6.45 6.63
C MET A 59 4.36 -7.06 7.93
N ALA A 60 4.90 -6.65 9.08
CA ALA A 60 4.41 -7.08 10.38
C ALA A 60 2.97 -6.61 10.64
N GLU A 61 2.65 -5.36 10.28
CA GLU A 61 1.28 -4.83 10.35
C GLU A 61 0.31 -5.61 9.43
N ALA A 62 0.79 -6.08 8.28
CA ALA A 62 0.04 -6.95 7.37
C ALA A 62 0.00 -8.43 7.82
N GLY A 63 0.52 -8.74 9.01
CA GLY A 63 0.54 -10.08 9.59
C GLY A 63 1.43 -11.07 8.83
N GLY A 64 2.39 -10.60 8.04
CA GLY A 64 3.35 -11.41 7.28
C GLY A 64 4.46 -11.96 8.17
N LYS A 65 4.91 -13.18 7.91
CA LYS A 65 6.04 -13.78 8.63
C LYS A 65 7.39 -13.41 8.04
N SER A 66 7.45 -13.27 6.73
CA SER A 66 8.65 -12.90 5.98
C SER A 66 8.25 -12.22 4.68
N GLY A 67 9.20 -11.64 3.97
CA GLY A 67 8.91 -10.84 2.79
C GLY A 67 10.11 -10.01 2.38
N ASN A 68 10.00 -9.34 1.24
CA ASN A 68 11.08 -8.54 0.66
C ASN A 68 10.52 -7.33 -0.08
N LEU A 69 11.32 -6.27 -0.13
CA LEU A 69 11.10 -5.09 -0.97
C LEU A 69 12.12 -5.11 -2.11
N TYR A 70 11.69 -4.76 -3.32
CA TYR A 70 12.55 -4.65 -4.48
C TYR A 70 12.23 -3.38 -5.25
N PHE A 71 13.26 -2.78 -5.86
CA PHE A 71 13.09 -1.74 -6.87
C PHE A 71 13.29 -2.39 -8.24
N VAL A 72 12.22 -2.42 -9.04
CA VAL A 72 12.17 -3.19 -10.28
C VAL A 72 12.05 -2.25 -11.48
N THR A 73 12.81 -2.54 -12.53
CA THR A 73 12.73 -1.86 -13.83
C THR A 73 11.65 -2.50 -14.71
N ASP A 74 10.76 -1.68 -15.24
CA ASP A 74 9.80 -2.02 -16.30
C ASP A 74 10.25 -1.37 -17.62
N GLU A 75 10.64 -2.19 -18.58
CA GLU A 75 11.00 -1.74 -19.92
C GLU A 75 9.73 -1.60 -20.76
N MET A 76 9.27 -0.36 -20.98
CA MET A 76 8.11 -0.12 -21.82
C MET A 76 8.52 -0.07 -23.30
N PRO A 77 8.07 -1.02 -24.15
CA PRO A 77 8.53 -1.17 -25.52
C PRO A 77 8.19 0.02 -26.43
N GLN A 78 7.26 0.89 -26.04
CA GLN A 78 6.76 1.98 -26.89
C GLN A 78 7.33 3.38 -26.59
N SER A 79 8.11 3.57 -25.51
CA SER A 79 8.50 4.94 -25.09
C SER A 79 9.99 5.20 -24.89
N ASN A 80 10.87 4.20 -25.02
CA ASN A 80 12.30 4.28 -24.67
C ASN A 80 12.60 4.84 -23.26
N LYS A 81 11.59 4.97 -22.40
CA LYS A 81 11.73 5.41 -21.01
C LYS A 81 11.67 4.19 -20.11
N THR A 82 12.79 3.87 -19.46
CA THR A 82 12.81 2.94 -18.34
C THR A 82 11.95 3.52 -17.23
N LYS A 83 10.93 2.77 -16.81
CA LYS A 83 10.12 3.12 -15.64
C LYS A 83 10.49 2.18 -14.50
N TYR A 84 10.43 2.67 -13.26
CA TYR A 84 10.71 1.86 -12.07
C TYR A 84 9.45 1.70 -11.23
N TYR A 85 9.21 0.51 -10.68
CA TYR A 85 8.17 0.29 -9.68
C TYR A 85 8.74 -0.44 -8.47
N ILE A 86 8.05 -0.28 -7.34
CA ILE A 86 8.42 -0.96 -6.10
C ILE A 86 7.66 -2.28 -6.03
N GLU A 87 8.35 -3.40 -5.93
CA GLU A 87 7.73 -4.70 -5.65
C GLU A 87 7.83 -5.00 -4.15
N PHE A 88 6.72 -5.37 -3.54
CA PHE A 88 6.66 -5.75 -2.13
C PHE A 88 5.99 -7.12 -2.01
N ASN A 89 6.77 -8.10 -1.61
CA ASN A 89 6.32 -9.46 -1.41
C ASN A 89 6.16 -9.74 0.09
N ILE A 90 5.00 -10.28 0.48
CA ILE A 90 4.67 -10.70 1.83
C ILE A 90 4.35 -12.20 1.81
N ASN A 91 5.13 -12.97 2.54
CA ASN A 91 4.94 -14.41 2.68
C ASN A 91 4.15 -14.75 3.95
N GLN A 92 3.19 -15.66 3.83
CA GLN A 92 2.40 -16.21 4.94
C GLN A 92 1.72 -15.13 5.81
N SER A 93 0.94 -14.23 5.19
CA SER A 93 0.10 -13.29 5.93
C SER A 93 -1.01 -14.01 6.69
N SER A 94 -0.96 -13.93 8.02
CA SER A 94 -1.97 -14.50 8.91
C SER A 94 -3.35 -13.87 8.76
N LEU A 95 -3.44 -12.63 8.27
CA LEU A 95 -4.71 -11.94 8.01
C LEU A 95 -5.45 -12.52 6.79
N ILE A 96 -4.70 -12.99 5.79
CA ILE A 96 -5.26 -13.68 4.62
C ILE A 96 -5.54 -15.14 4.95
N LEU A 97 -4.61 -15.84 5.62
CA LEU A 97 -4.76 -17.27 5.92
C LEU A 97 -5.95 -17.60 6.84
N LYS A 98 -6.45 -16.62 7.60
CA LYS A 98 -7.62 -16.75 8.48
C LYS A 98 -8.90 -16.20 7.84
N ASP A 99 -8.89 -15.92 6.53
CA ASP A 99 -9.99 -15.26 5.80
C ASP A 99 -10.50 -13.98 6.46
N SER A 100 -9.63 -13.30 7.22
CA SER A 100 -10.00 -12.12 7.99
C SER A 100 -9.94 -10.85 7.14
N MET A 101 -9.27 -10.89 5.98
CA MET A 101 -9.17 -9.78 5.05
C MET A 101 -8.97 -10.23 3.60
N GLU A 102 -9.68 -9.58 2.67
CA GLU A 102 -9.48 -9.79 1.24
C GLU A 102 -8.07 -9.34 0.81
N LYS A 103 -7.42 -10.14 -0.05
CA LYS A 103 -6.04 -9.88 -0.52
C LYS A 103 -5.88 -8.47 -1.15
N ILE A 104 -6.82 -8.02 -1.97
CA ILE A 104 -6.78 -6.69 -2.61
C ILE A 104 -6.87 -5.55 -1.57
N VAL A 105 -7.67 -5.74 -0.53
CA VAL A 105 -7.87 -4.76 0.54
C VAL A 105 -6.57 -4.64 1.35
N LEU A 106 -5.95 -5.75 1.72
CA LEU A 106 -4.66 -5.73 2.40
C LEU A 106 -3.54 -5.16 1.49
N ALA A 107 -3.56 -5.49 0.20
CA ALA A 107 -2.62 -4.93 -0.78
C ALA A 107 -2.69 -3.40 -0.85
N SER A 108 -3.92 -2.84 -0.87
CA SER A 108 -4.15 -1.39 -0.89
C SER A 108 -3.55 -0.68 0.32
N TYR A 109 -3.65 -1.31 1.50
CA TYR A 109 -3.07 -0.83 2.73
C TYR A 109 -1.55 -0.80 2.63
N CYS A 110 -0.93 -1.92 2.23
CA CYS A 110 0.53 -1.99 2.06
C CYS A 110 1.03 -0.94 1.07
N ALA A 111 0.39 -0.79 -0.09
CA ALA A 111 0.77 0.22 -1.08
C ALA A 111 0.67 1.65 -0.52
N THR A 112 -0.39 1.94 0.23
CA THR A 112 -0.58 3.25 0.88
C THR A 112 0.48 3.52 1.95
N GLN A 113 0.78 2.54 2.80
CA GLN A 113 1.79 2.69 3.83
C GLN A 113 3.18 2.87 3.24
N LEU A 114 3.51 2.12 2.18
CA LEU A 114 4.77 2.30 1.46
C LEU A 114 4.84 3.72 0.88
N TYR A 115 3.79 4.20 0.22
CA TYR A 115 3.77 5.56 -0.31
C TYR A 115 3.97 6.64 0.76
N LYS A 116 3.35 6.47 1.94
CA LYS A 116 3.42 7.43 3.04
C LYS A 116 4.75 7.43 3.78
N ARG A 117 5.42 6.28 3.86
CA ARG A 117 6.50 6.04 4.83
C ARG A 117 7.88 5.84 4.20
N LEU A 118 7.95 5.41 2.94
CA LEU A 118 9.24 5.28 2.24
C LEU A 118 9.87 6.66 2.01
N THR A 119 11.17 6.67 1.78
CA THR A 119 11.93 7.89 1.51
C THR A 119 11.41 8.60 0.25
N LYS A 120 11.49 9.93 0.24
CA LYS A 120 11.06 10.75 -0.91
C LYS A 120 11.70 10.28 -2.22
N ASP A 121 13.01 10.00 -2.20
CA ASP A 121 13.76 9.50 -3.35
C ASP A 121 13.21 8.17 -3.89
N ALA A 122 12.79 7.27 -2.99
CA ALA A 122 12.16 6.01 -3.40
C ALA A 122 10.80 6.27 -4.07
N ILE A 123 10.01 7.22 -3.60
CA ILE A 123 8.69 7.54 -4.16
C ILE A 123 8.77 8.29 -5.49
N GLU A 124 9.70 9.24 -5.62
CA GLU A 124 9.81 10.08 -6.81
C GLU A 124 10.26 9.28 -8.03
N ASN A 125 11.23 8.37 -7.84
CA ASN A 125 11.80 7.56 -8.92
C ASN A 125 10.89 6.43 -9.41
N ASN A 126 9.80 6.12 -8.69
CA ASN A 126 8.91 5.00 -9.01
C ASN A 126 7.52 5.48 -9.44
N TYR A 127 6.88 4.76 -10.38
CA TYR A 127 5.54 5.09 -10.89
C TYR A 127 4.41 4.29 -10.23
N GLY A 128 4.74 3.28 -9.44
CA GLY A 128 3.74 2.45 -8.78
C GLY A 128 4.35 1.38 -7.87
N PHE A 129 3.45 0.56 -7.34
CA PHE A 129 3.71 -0.46 -6.34
C PHE A 129 3.05 -1.76 -6.77
N ASN A 130 3.80 -2.84 -6.75
CA ASN A 130 3.31 -4.17 -7.03
C ASN A 130 3.33 -4.98 -5.73
N ILE A 131 2.16 -5.26 -5.16
CA ILE A 131 2.03 -6.01 -3.91
C ILE A 131 1.70 -7.46 -4.22
N THR A 132 2.42 -8.36 -3.58
CA THR A 132 2.28 -9.80 -3.79
C THR A 132 2.17 -10.52 -2.45
N PHE A 133 1.28 -11.51 -2.38
CA PHE A 133 1.13 -12.37 -1.21
C PHE A 133 1.45 -13.81 -1.56
N ASP A 134 2.56 -14.32 -1.03
CA ASP A 134 2.94 -15.72 -1.16
C ASP A 134 2.37 -16.52 0.03
N ASN A 135 1.09 -16.85 -0.08
CA ASN A 135 0.35 -17.65 0.90
C ASN A 135 -0.02 -19.03 0.36
N GLU A 136 0.32 -19.31 -0.90
CA GLU A 136 -0.13 -20.50 -1.62
C GLU A 136 1.06 -21.43 -1.86
N MET A 137 0.81 -22.75 -1.86
CA MET A 137 1.86 -23.72 -2.17
C MET A 137 2.22 -23.75 -3.66
N ASP A 138 1.35 -23.22 -4.52
CA ASP A 138 1.55 -23.17 -5.97
C ASP A 138 1.95 -21.75 -6.41
N PRO A 139 3.20 -21.55 -6.86
CA PRO A 139 3.68 -20.25 -7.33
C PRO A 139 2.91 -19.67 -8.53
N SER A 140 2.21 -20.51 -9.30
CA SER A 140 1.46 -20.08 -10.49
C SER A 140 0.17 -19.32 -10.17
N ASN A 141 -0.32 -19.43 -8.92
CA ASN A 141 -1.53 -18.74 -8.44
C ASN A 141 -1.22 -17.47 -7.65
N ILE A 142 0.06 -17.08 -7.55
CA ILE A 142 0.47 -15.86 -6.86
C ILE A 142 -0.03 -14.65 -7.66
N LYS A 143 -1.16 -14.10 -7.20
CA LYS A 143 -1.76 -12.89 -7.77
C LYS A 143 -0.98 -11.66 -7.36
N LYS A 144 -0.65 -10.84 -8.37
CA LYS A 144 -0.01 -9.53 -8.24
C LYS A 144 -1.06 -8.42 -8.23
N TYR A 145 -0.91 -7.46 -7.32
CA TYR A 145 -1.79 -6.30 -7.19
C TYR A 145 -1.01 -5.02 -7.45
N PHE A 146 -1.22 -4.42 -8.63
CA PHE A 146 -0.52 -3.22 -9.03
C PHE A 146 -1.31 -1.95 -8.72
N PHE A 147 -0.65 -0.97 -8.11
CA PHE A 147 -1.20 0.33 -7.77
C PHE A 147 -0.32 1.43 -8.34
N THR A 148 -0.88 2.32 -9.16
CA THR A 148 -0.15 3.47 -9.68
C THR A 148 0.06 4.51 -8.58
N LYS A 149 1.16 5.26 -8.66
CA LYS A 149 1.45 6.37 -7.76
C LYS A 149 0.32 7.39 -7.74
N ASP A 150 -0.20 7.75 -8.91
CA ASP A 150 -1.30 8.71 -9.01
C ASP A 150 -2.60 8.13 -8.44
N GLY A 151 -2.90 6.85 -8.68
CA GLY A 151 -4.04 6.18 -8.05
C GLY A 151 -3.97 6.19 -6.53
N ILE A 152 -2.79 5.96 -5.95
CA ILE A 152 -2.58 6.02 -4.49
C ILE A 152 -2.75 7.45 -3.97
N LYS A 153 -2.29 8.48 -4.70
CA LYS A 153 -2.52 9.88 -4.30
C LYS A 153 -4.02 10.20 -4.21
N LEU A 154 -4.80 9.79 -5.21
CA LEU A 154 -6.26 9.97 -5.20
C LEU A 154 -6.88 9.23 -4.01
N ALA A 155 -6.45 7.98 -3.78
CA ALA A 155 -6.92 7.19 -2.64
C ALA A 155 -6.58 7.86 -1.31
N ILE A 156 -5.37 8.41 -1.13
CA ILE A 156 -4.97 9.11 0.11
C ILE A 156 -5.84 10.33 0.37
N SER A 157 -6.21 11.11 -0.66
CA SER A 157 -7.15 12.21 -0.50
C SER A 157 -8.52 11.73 -0.02
N ALA A 158 -9.03 10.64 -0.60
CA ALA A 158 -10.29 10.03 -0.18
C ALA A 158 -10.22 9.48 1.26
N LEU A 159 -9.12 8.80 1.63
CA LEU A 159 -8.85 8.34 2.98
C LEU A 159 -8.82 9.49 3.99
N ALA A 160 -8.20 10.62 3.62
CA ALA A 160 -8.15 11.81 4.46
C ALA A 160 -9.54 12.41 4.70
N ASN A 161 -10.47 12.30 3.76
CA ASN A 161 -11.85 12.72 3.97
C ASN A 161 -12.61 11.79 4.92
N ALA A 162 -12.39 10.48 4.84
CA ALA A 162 -12.93 9.54 5.82
C ALA A 162 -12.40 9.85 7.24
N ASP A 163 -11.11 10.15 7.38
CA ASP A 163 -10.50 10.60 8.64
C ASP A 163 -11.13 11.90 9.16
N LYS A 164 -11.27 12.92 8.31
CA LYS A 164 -11.93 14.18 8.69
C LYS A 164 -13.35 13.93 9.19
N TYR A 165 -14.12 13.11 8.50
CA TYR A 165 -15.48 12.77 8.91
C TYR A 165 -15.50 12.13 10.30
N ILE A 166 -14.65 11.12 10.55
CA ILE A 166 -14.55 10.48 11.86
C ILE A 166 -14.17 11.49 12.95
N ASN A 167 -13.22 12.38 12.67
CA ASN A 167 -12.79 13.40 13.62
C ASN A 167 -13.93 14.38 13.97
N HIS A 168 -14.69 14.84 12.99
CA HIS A 168 -15.88 15.67 13.22
C HIS A 168 -16.92 14.93 14.09
N ILE A 169 -17.20 13.67 13.82
CA ILE A 169 -18.11 12.84 14.62
C ILE A 169 -17.64 12.72 16.07
N VAL A 170 -16.36 12.43 16.30
CA VAL A 170 -15.76 12.30 17.64
C VAL A 170 -15.85 13.60 18.42
N GLN A 171 -15.58 14.72 17.76
CA GLN A 171 -15.68 16.06 18.35
C GLN A 171 -17.13 16.50 18.58
N GLY A 172 -18.11 15.82 17.98
CA GLY A 172 -19.51 16.22 18.00
C GLY A 172 -19.84 17.38 17.06
N ASP A 173 -18.94 17.69 16.12
CA ASP A 173 -19.15 18.68 15.07
C ASP A 173 -19.93 18.04 13.91
N PHE A 174 -21.24 17.93 14.07
CA PHE A 174 -22.09 17.30 13.06
C PHE A 174 -22.27 18.15 11.80
N GLU A 175 -22.11 19.47 11.91
CA GLU A 175 -22.15 20.37 10.75
C GLU A 175 -20.94 20.11 9.84
N GLY A 176 -19.74 20.04 10.41
CA GLY A 176 -18.52 19.68 9.69
C GLY A 176 -18.57 18.27 9.10
N ALA A 177 -19.11 17.29 9.83
CA ALA A 177 -19.32 15.94 9.31
C ALA A 177 -20.29 15.93 8.11
N ASN A 178 -21.41 16.65 8.21
CA ASN A 178 -22.42 16.75 7.15
C ASN A 178 -21.90 17.44 5.89
N ALA A 179 -20.96 18.37 6.01
CA ALA A 179 -20.34 19.04 4.87
C ALA A 179 -19.49 18.09 3.98
N LEU A 180 -19.05 16.96 4.53
CA LEU A 180 -18.26 15.94 3.81
C LEU A 180 -19.13 14.90 3.09
N ILE A 181 -20.46 14.94 3.27
CA ILE A 181 -21.41 14.02 2.65
C ILE A 181 -22.01 14.67 1.39
N ASP A 182 -22.08 13.93 0.29
CA ASP A 182 -22.85 14.36 -0.87
C ASP A 182 -24.34 14.12 -0.63
N THR A 183 -25.08 15.22 -0.61
CA THR A 183 -26.51 15.25 -0.33
C THR A 183 -27.36 14.73 -1.48
N SER A 184 -26.80 14.69 -2.69
CA SER A 184 -27.49 14.22 -3.89
C SER A 184 -27.59 12.69 -3.99
N TYR A 185 -26.92 11.96 -3.09
CA TYR A 185 -26.92 10.49 -2.99
C TYR A 185 -27.52 9.95 -1.68
N PHE A 186 -27.87 10.82 -0.71
CA PHE A 186 -28.34 10.40 0.61
C PHE A 186 -29.80 10.82 0.89
N ASP A 187 -30.69 9.85 0.96
CA ASP A 187 -32.10 10.00 1.40
C ASP A 187 -32.30 9.79 2.92
N LEU A 188 -31.23 9.85 3.73
CA LEU A 188 -31.28 9.60 5.18
C LEU A 188 -31.25 10.89 6.01
N ASN A 189 -31.95 10.86 7.16
CA ASN A 189 -31.83 11.87 8.21
C ASN A 189 -30.41 11.85 8.80
N ARG A 190 -29.58 12.81 8.37
CA ARG A 190 -28.14 12.86 8.68
C ARG A 190 -27.82 13.03 10.16
N ASP A 191 -28.65 13.77 10.89
CA ASP A 191 -28.43 14.00 12.32
C ASP A 191 -28.64 12.72 13.12
N SER A 192 -29.60 11.89 12.70
CA SER A 192 -29.79 10.55 13.24
C SER A 192 -28.59 9.65 12.94
N LEU A 193 -28.07 9.70 11.71
CA LEU A 193 -26.89 8.93 11.28
C LEU A 193 -25.63 9.32 12.06
N ASN A 194 -25.33 10.62 12.16
CA ASN A 194 -24.17 11.14 12.91
C ASN A 194 -24.25 10.79 14.39
N SER A 195 -25.45 10.83 14.97
CA SER A 195 -25.67 10.43 16.36
C SER A 195 -25.37 8.94 16.58
N VAL A 196 -25.83 8.07 15.69
CA VAL A 196 -25.52 6.62 15.73
C VAL A 196 -24.02 6.38 15.57
N PHE A 197 -23.37 7.09 14.65
CA PHE A 197 -21.93 7.01 14.45
C PHE A 197 -21.17 7.44 15.72
N LYS A 198 -21.53 8.59 16.31
CA LYS A 198 -20.91 9.07 17.55
C LYS A 198 -21.06 8.07 18.69
N GLN A 199 -22.23 7.47 18.84
CA GLN A 199 -22.48 6.47 19.88
C GLN A 199 -21.61 5.22 19.68
N LYS A 200 -21.52 4.70 18.46
CA LYS A 200 -20.75 3.49 18.16
C LYS A 200 -19.24 3.72 18.19
N ILE A 201 -18.75 4.82 17.60
CA ILE A 201 -17.33 5.18 17.61
C ILE A 201 -16.89 5.53 19.03
N GLY A 202 -17.67 6.35 19.74
CA GLY A 202 -17.28 6.91 21.03
C GLY A 202 -16.17 7.96 20.91
N SER A 203 -15.53 8.28 22.04
CA SER A 203 -14.48 9.33 22.10
C SER A 203 -13.06 8.80 22.30
N ASN A 204 -12.90 7.53 22.70
CA ASN A 204 -11.60 6.95 23.03
C ASN A 204 -11.09 6.05 21.89
N ILE A 205 -10.44 6.67 20.91
CA ILE A 205 -9.79 5.99 19.78
C ILE A 205 -8.29 5.80 20.10
N SER A 206 -7.78 4.58 19.93
CA SER A 206 -6.35 4.28 20.07
C SER A 206 -5.61 4.30 18.74
N LYS A 207 -6.23 3.78 17.67
CA LYS A 207 -5.67 3.74 16.31
C LYS A 207 -6.80 3.69 15.29
N THR A 208 -6.61 4.37 14.16
CA THR A 208 -7.45 4.21 12.97
C THR A 208 -6.61 3.57 11.87
N SER A 209 -7.17 2.58 11.17
CA SER A 209 -6.52 1.92 10.03
C SER A 209 -7.46 1.92 8.84
N HIS A 210 -6.99 2.41 7.70
CA HIS A 210 -7.80 2.48 6.49
C HIS A 210 -7.29 1.55 5.41
N PHE A 211 -8.25 1.00 4.67
CA PHE A 211 -8.06 0.15 3.53
C PHE A 211 -8.99 0.64 2.42
N TYR A 212 -8.65 0.38 1.16
CA TYR A 212 -9.55 0.72 0.06
C TYR A 212 -9.60 -0.37 -1.01
N LYS A 213 -10.72 -0.41 -1.72
CA LYS A 213 -10.84 -1.12 -3.00
C LYS A 213 -11.55 -0.25 -4.00
N LEU A 214 -11.21 -0.42 -5.28
CA LEU A 214 -11.98 0.17 -6.36
C LEU A 214 -13.28 -0.63 -6.51
N TYR A 215 -14.37 0.09 -6.62
CA TYR A 215 -15.71 -0.43 -6.80
C TYR A 215 -16.41 0.41 -7.87
N GLU A 216 -17.11 -0.23 -8.78
CA GLU A 216 -17.96 0.48 -9.73
C GLU A 216 -19.33 0.68 -9.09
N TYR A 217 -19.64 1.92 -8.73
CA TYR A 217 -20.95 2.28 -8.18
C TYR A 217 -21.88 2.66 -9.33
N THR A 218 -23.10 2.12 -9.31
CA THR A 218 -24.16 2.53 -10.22
C THR A 218 -25.27 3.13 -9.36
N LYS A 219 -25.61 4.40 -9.60
CA LYS A 219 -26.73 5.04 -8.91
C LYS A 219 -28.03 4.38 -9.38
N GLU A 220 -29.00 4.25 -8.48
CA GLU A 220 -30.33 3.76 -8.83
C GLU A 220 -30.92 4.65 -9.94
N ASN A 221 -31.30 4.05 -11.07
CA ASN A 221 -31.81 4.70 -12.29
C ASN A 221 -30.78 5.38 -13.22
N GLU A 222 -29.47 5.22 -12.99
CA GLU A 222 -28.43 5.65 -13.94
C GLU A 222 -27.90 4.49 -14.80
N LEU A 223 -27.64 4.75 -16.08
CA LEU A 223 -27.12 3.78 -17.05
C LEU A 223 -25.59 3.64 -17.00
N SER A 224 -24.90 4.55 -16.32
CA SER A 224 -23.43 4.57 -16.24
C SER A 224 -22.95 4.25 -14.83
N SER A 225 -21.97 3.34 -14.74
CA SER A 225 -21.21 3.13 -13.52
C SER A 225 -20.12 4.18 -13.39
N ALA A 226 -19.81 4.55 -12.15
CA ALA A 226 -18.80 5.52 -11.82
C ALA A 226 -17.77 4.89 -10.85
N PRO A 227 -16.45 5.04 -11.11
CA PRO A 227 -15.44 4.45 -10.24
C PRO A 227 -15.47 5.14 -8.88
N CYS A 228 -15.56 4.33 -7.83
CA CYS A 228 -15.56 4.75 -6.44
C CYS A 228 -14.50 3.99 -5.65
N PHE A 229 -13.97 4.63 -4.62
CA PHE A 229 -13.27 3.95 -3.55
C PHE A 229 -14.28 3.49 -2.51
N THR A 230 -14.32 2.18 -2.25
CA THR A 230 -14.86 1.65 -1.01
C THR A 230 -13.73 1.70 0.02
N ILE A 231 -13.87 2.57 1.02
CA ILE A 231 -12.91 2.74 2.11
C ILE A 231 -13.42 1.99 3.33
N LEU A 232 -12.69 0.97 3.73
CA LEU A 232 -12.90 0.28 5.00
C LEU A 232 -12.02 0.93 6.06
N THR A 233 -12.61 1.37 7.16
CA THR A 233 -11.89 1.98 8.27
C THR A 233 -12.14 1.17 9.55
N ILE A 234 -11.06 0.66 10.14
CA ILE A 234 -11.07 -0.02 11.42
C ILE A 234 -10.63 0.97 12.49
N ILE A 235 -11.50 1.22 13.45
CA ILE A 235 -11.29 2.10 14.60
C ILE A 235 -11.05 1.22 15.81
N SER A 236 -9.81 1.20 16.31
CA SER A 236 -9.43 0.46 17.50
C SER A 236 -9.63 1.29 18.76
N LYS A 237 -10.07 0.63 19.83
CA LYS A 237 -10.24 1.23 21.17
C LYS A 237 -9.22 0.64 22.16
N PRO A 238 -8.94 1.32 23.29
CA PRO A 238 -7.94 0.85 24.27
C PRO A 238 -8.23 -0.53 24.88
N ASN A 239 -9.50 -0.95 24.89
CA ASN A 239 -9.94 -2.23 25.44
C ASN A 239 -9.96 -3.37 24.40
N ASN A 240 -9.23 -3.22 23.29
CA ASN A 240 -9.21 -4.15 22.14
C ASN A 240 -10.55 -4.30 21.40
N ASN A 241 -11.56 -3.48 21.71
CA ASN A 241 -12.77 -3.42 20.89
C ASN A 241 -12.47 -2.68 19.58
N THR A 242 -13.12 -3.10 18.50
CA THR A 242 -13.03 -2.44 17.20
C THR A 242 -14.41 -2.01 16.73
N THR A 243 -14.45 -0.91 15.99
CA THR A 243 -15.63 -0.43 15.26
C THR A 243 -15.24 -0.27 13.81
N THR A 244 -16.07 -0.76 12.91
CA THR A 244 -15.75 -0.73 11.48
C THR A 244 -16.68 0.23 10.77
N CYS A 245 -16.11 1.15 10.01
CA CYS A 245 -16.84 2.06 9.15
C CYS A 245 -16.52 1.75 7.69
N GLU A 246 -17.52 1.78 6.83
CA GLU A 246 -17.35 1.70 5.37
C GLU A 246 -17.80 3.03 4.78
N PHE A 247 -16.98 3.61 3.90
CA PHE A 247 -17.30 4.82 3.14
C PHE A 247 -17.21 4.53 1.66
N LEU A 248 -18.10 5.11 0.87
CA LEU A 248 -18.04 5.10 -0.58
C LEU A 248 -17.77 6.52 -1.08
N ILE A 249 -16.70 6.70 -1.84
CA ILE A 249 -16.22 8.00 -2.31
C ILE A 249 -15.91 7.94 -3.81
N PRO A 250 -16.51 8.77 -4.67
CA PRO A 250 -16.21 8.81 -6.11
C PRO A 250 -14.76 9.22 -6.43
N VAL A 251 -14.20 8.68 -7.52
CA VAL A 251 -12.79 8.90 -7.91
C VAL A 251 -12.58 10.22 -8.69
N TYR A 252 -13.65 10.91 -9.11
CA TYR A 252 -13.60 12.03 -10.08
C TYR A 252 -14.02 13.39 -9.51
N GLU A 253 -14.16 13.55 -8.20
CA GLU A 253 -14.57 14.83 -7.60
C GLU A 253 -13.40 15.63 -7.01
N ALA A 254 -13.41 16.94 -7.23
CA ALA A 254 -12.44 17.87 -6.62
C ALA A 254 -12.48 17.86 -5.09
N GLU A 255 -13.60 17.44 -4.50
CA GLU A 255 -13.85 17.47 -3.05
C GLU A 255 -13.96 16.08 -2.39
N TYR A 256 -13.94 14.97 -3.16
CA TYR A 256 -14.06 13.59 -2.67
C TYR A 256 -15.18 13.40 -1.62
N LYS A 257 -16.43 13.75 -1.97
CA LYS A 257 -17.53 13.64 -1.03
C LYS A 257 -17.95 12.20 -0.79
N ILE A 258 -18.44 11.93 0.42
CA ILE A 258 -18.93 10.61 0.83
C ILE A 258 -20.36 10.45 0.28
N ILE A 259 -20.57 9.45 -0.58
CA ILE A 259 -21.88 9.16 -1.19
C ILE A 259 -22.60 7.98 -0.52
N ASN A 260 -21.89 7.19 0.28
CA ASN A 260 -22.46 6.15 1.14
C ASN A 260 -21.59 5.96 2.38
N LEU A 261 -22.19 5.69 3.53
CA LEU A 261 -21.48 5.39 4.76
C LEU A 261 -22.24 4.40 5.63
N LYS A 262 -21.53 3.41 6.17
CA LYS A 262 -22.06 2.34 7.03
C LYS A 262 -21.18 2.16 8.25
N ILE A 263 -21.78 1.76 9.36
CA ILE A 263 -21.06 1.44 10.60
C ILE A 263 -21.55 0.12 11.18
N HIS A 264 -20.59 -0.77 11.40
CA HIS A 264 -20.80 -2.11 11.95
C HIS A 264 -20.47 -2.08 13.44
#